data_AF-F5ZFY2-F1
#
_entry.id   AF-F5ZFY2-F1
#
_cell.length_a   1.000
_cell.length_b   1.000
_cell.length_c   1.000
_cell.angle_alpha   90.00
_cell.angle_beta   90.00
_cell.angle_gamma   90.00
#
_symmetry.space_group_name_H-M   'P 1'
#
loop_
_entity.id
_entity.type
_entity.pdbx_description
1 polymer ?
#
loop_
_entity_poly.entity_id
_entity_poly.type
_entity_poly.pdbx_seq_one_letter_code
_entity_poly.pdbx_strand_id
1 'polypeptide(L)'
;MIGKAKNKIPNWSAYNKALVNRGSITFWIDDKAINGWHCETHHGGRGRGFHFSDTAIETALTIKAVLSLPLRATEGFLNSVFMLMDVPCRSPGYSCLGKRAKTVEVSYKRRSRGPIAHMVVDATGLKIYDEGEWHAHKHGREKRRRWRRLHLAVDSDTHEVIAAQMSLENVGDNQVLPTL
;
A
#
# COMPACT_ATOMS: atom_id res chain seq x y z
N MET A 1 7.13 32.17 3.35
CA MET A 1 6.95 31.90 1.89
C MET A 1 8.25 31.35 1.33
N ILE A 2 8.32 30.05 1.05
CA ILE A 2 9.48 29.46 0.37
C ILE A 2 9.44 29.91 -1.09
N GLY A 3 10.39 30.76 -1.49
CA GLY A 3 10.48 31.26 -2.85
C GLY A 3 10.73 30.10 -3.82
N LYS A 4 9.85 29.93 -4.82
CA LYS A 4 10.10 28.98 -5.92
C LYS A 4 11.45 29.33 -6.56
N ALA A 5 12.40 28.39 -6.54
CA ALA A 5 13.66 28.56 -7.25
C ALA A 5 13.38 28.81 -8.74
N LYS A 6 13.60 30.05 -9.19
CA LYS A 6 13.43 30.48 -10.59
C LYS A 6 14.65 30.08 -11.40
N ASN A 7 14.89 28.78 -11.55
CA ASN A 7 15.90 28.32 -12.51
C ASN A 7 15.33 28.54 -13.92
N LYS A 8 15.93 29.45 -14.70
CA LYS A 8 15.60 29.60 -16.13
C LYS A 8 15.88 28.28 -16.81
N ILE A 9 14.86 27.67 -17.44
CA ILE A 9 15.03 26.48 -18.27
C ILE A 9 15.48 26.97 -19.66
N PRO A 10 16.73 26.76 -20.07
CA PRO A 10 17.25 27.30 -21.33
C PRO A 10 16.81 26.48 -22.55
N ASN A 11 16.47 25.20 -22.36
CA ASN A 11 16.06 24.29 -23.42
C ASN A 11 14.73 23.62 -23.08
N TRP A 12 13.64 24.25 -23.52
CA TRP A 12 12.27 23.74 -23.32
C TRP A 12 12.03 22.37 -23.96
N SER A 13 12.66 22.09 -25.10
CA SER A 13 12.52 20.80 -25.80
C SER A 13 13.09 19.66 -24.95
N ALA A 14 14.33 19.82 -24.45
CA ALA A 14 14.96 18.83 -23.57
C ALA A 14 14.19 18.67 -22.25
N TYR A 15 13.70 19.77 -21.67
CA TYR A 15 12.88 19.74 -20.46
C TYR A 15 11.58 18.95 -20.67
N ASN A 16 10.84 19.22 -21.75
CA ASN A 16 9.61 18.50 -22.07
C ASN A 16 9.87 17.02 -22.35
N LYS A 17 10.96 16.68 -23.06
CA LYS A 17 11.37 15.28 -23.24
C LYS A 17 11.66 14.59 -21.91
N ALA A 18 12.32 15.29 -20.98
CA ALA A 18 12.54 14.77 -19.63
C ALA A 18 11.23 14.58 -18.86
N LEU A 19 10.24 15.47 -19.01
CA LEU A 19 8.91 15.30 -18.40
C LEU A 19 8.16 14.09 -18.96
N VAL A 20 8.20 13.86 -20.27
CA VAL A 20 7.62 12.66 -20.90
C VAL A 20 8.31 11.40 -20.38
N ASN A 21 9.65 11.41 -20.34
CA ASN A 21 10.43 10.28 -19.86
C ASN A 21 10.18 9.95 -18.39
N ARG A 22 9.72 10.91 -17.55
CA ARG A 22 9.30 10.62 -16.16
C ARG A 22 8.07 9.70 -16.08
N GLY A 23 7.23 9.68 -17.12
CA GLY A 23 6.09 8.78 -17.23
C GLY A 23 6.43 7.43 -17.87
N SER A 24 7.64 7.28 -18.42
CA SER A 24 8.10 6.02 -18.99
C SER A 24 8.45 5.04 -17.87
N ILE A 25 7.75 3.91 -17.83
CA ILE A 25 7.98 2.85 -16.84
C ILE A 25 8.70 1.70 -17.53
N THR A 26 9.88 1.34 -17.03
CA THR A 26 10.64 0.18 -17.51
C THR A 26 10.67 -0.88 -16.41
N PHE A 27 10.29 -2.11 -16.75
CA PHE A 27 10.39 -3.25 -15.86
C PHE A 27 11.65 -4.04 -16.15
N TRP A 28 12.35 -4.42 -15.10
CA TRP A 28 13.45 -5.38 -15.13
C TRP A 28 13.20 -6.40 -14.02
N ILE A 29 13.33 -7.68 -14.36
CA ILE A 29 13.08 -8.79 -13.44
C ILE A 29 14.36 -9.62 -13.39
N ASP A 30 14.92 -9.76 -12.20
CA ASP A 30 16.13 -10.54 -11.96
C ASP A 30 15.84 -12.04 -12.03
N ASP A 31 16.75 -12.84 -12.60
CA ASP A 31 16.59 -14.30 -12.70
C ASP A 31 16.47 -14.95 -11.32
N LYS A 32 17.12 -14.41 -10.28
CA LYS A 32 16.96 -14.94 -8.92
C LYS A 32 15.56 -14.66 -8.37
N ALA A 33 14.94 -13.54 -8.76
CA ALA A 33 13.58 -13.23 -8.39
C ALA A 33 12.58 -14.16 -9.08
N ILE A 34 12.84 -14.54 -10.34
CA ILE A 34 12.05 -15.55 -11.08
C ILE A 34 12.15 -16.91 -10.36
N ASN A 35 13.37 -17.36 -10.08
CA ASN A 35 13.60 -18.65 -9.42
C ASN A 35 13.05 -18.67 -7.98
N GLY A 36 13.13 -17.55 -7.27
CA GLY A 36 12.61 -17.40 -5.90
C GLY A 36 11.14 -16.98 -5.81
N TRP A 37 10.40 -16.95 -6.93
CA TRP A 37 9.03 -16.44 -6.95
C TRP A 37 8.04 -17.36 -6.22
N HIS A 38 8.22 -18.67 -6.40
CA HIS A 38 7.39 -19.70 -5.80
C HIS A 38 8.09 -20.34 -4.60
N CYS A 39 7.30 -20.73 -3.59
CA CYS A 39 7.84 -21.54 -2.51
C CYS A 39 7.96 -22.99 -2.96
N GLU A 40 9.16 -23.54 -2.94
CA GLU A 40 9.41 -24.95 -3.26
C GLU A 40 9.24 -25.84 -2.02
N THR A 41 9.39 -25.28 -0.82
CA THR A 41 9.38 -26.03 0.43
C THR A 41 8.19 -25.67 1.31
N HIS A 42 7.66 -26.70 1.99
CA HIS A 42 6.64 -26.52 3.01
C HIS A 42 7.24 -25.89 4.27
N HIS A 43 6.56 -24.93 4.87
CA HIS A 43 7.00 -24.21 6.09
C HIS A 43 6.94 -25.06 7.38
N GLY A 44 6.86 -26.39 7.26
CA GLY A 44 6.87 -27.34 8.39
C GLY A 44 5.64 -27.37 9.31
N GLY A 45 4.67 -26.46 9.15
CA GLY A 45 3.48 -26.36 10.01
C GLY A 45 2.30 -27.26 9.59
N ARG A 46 1.21 -27.23 10.37
CA ARG A 46 -0.09 -27.82 9.96
C ARG A 46 -0.80 -26.90 8.96
N GLY A 47 -1.33 -27.48 7.89
CA GLY A 47 -2.12 -26.78 6.88
C GLY A 47 -1.48 -26.81 5.49
N ARG A 48 -1.99 -25.98 4.57
CA ARG A 48 -1.45 -25.88 3.22
C ARG A 48 -0.25 -24.93 3.21
N GLY A 49 0.84 -25.38 2.59
CA GLY A 49 2.04 -24.58 2.34
C GLY A 49 1.75 -23.28 1.58
N PHE A 50 2.62 -22.29 1.75
CA PHE A 50 2.58 -21.10 0.91
C PHE A 50 2.97 -21.47 -0.53
N HIS A 51 2.28 -20.87 -1.50
CA HIS A 51 2.55 -21.09 -2.95
C HIS A 51 3.49 -20.01 -3.51
N PHE A 52 3.57 -18.87 -2.84
CA PHE A 52 4.34 -17.69 -3.22
C PHE A 52 5.27 -17.29 -2.09
N SER A 53 6.47 -16.89 -2.45
CA SER A 53 7.48 -16.41 -1.50
C SER A 53 7.12 -15.05 -0.92
N ASP A 54 7.74 -14.71 0.20
CA ASP A 54 7.60 -13.40 0.83
C ASP A 54 8.05 -12.28 -0.12
N THR A 55 9.12 -12.52 -0.89
CA THR A 55 9.59 -11.62 -1.95
C THR A 55 8.52 -11.36 -3.02
N ALA A 56 7.80 -12.39 -3.46
CA ALA A 56 6.72 -12.22 -4.44
C ALA A 56 5.56 -11.40 -3.88
N ILE A 57 5.19 -11.64 -2.61
CA ILE A 57 4.14 -10.87 -1.93
C ILE A 57 4.56 -9.41 -1.73
N GLU A 58 5.77 -9.17 -1.22
CA GLU A 58 6.32 -7.82 -1.01
C GLU A 58 6.37 -7.04 -2.32
N THR A 59 6.88 -7.67 -3.39
CA THR A 59 6.95 -7.06 -4.73
C THR A 59 5.56 -6.63 -5.22
N ALA A 60 4.58 -7.51 -5.10
CA ALA A 60 3.22 -7.22 -5.53
C ALA A 60 2.56 -6.10 -4.70
N LEU A 61 2.74 -6.12 -3.38
CA LEU A 61 2.21 -5.07 -2.50
C LEU A 61 2.93 -3.73 -2.68
N THR A 62 4.20 -3.75 -3.05
CA THR A 62 4.96 -2.55 -3.41
C THR A 62 4.43 -1.93 -4.70
N ILE A 63 4.22 -2.74 -5.75
CA ILE A 63 3.63 -2.27 -7.01
C ILE A 63 2.22 -1.71 -6.79
N LYS A 64 1.41 -2.40 -5.97
CA LYS A 64 0.11 -1.90 -5.52
C LYS A 64 0.22 -0.51 -4.90
N ALA A 65 1.18 -0.29 -4.01
CA ALA A 65 1.37 0.97 -3.31
C ALA A 65 1.87 2.09 -4.23
N VAL A 66 2.87 1.79 -5.07
CA VAL A 66 3.49 2.76 -5.99
C VAL A 66 2.51 3.21 -7.06
N LEU A 67 1.78 2.26 -7.67
CA LEU A 67 0.81 2.55 -8.73
C LEU A 67 -0.60 2.85 -8.20
N SER A 68 -0.79 2.83 -6.87
CA SER A 68 -2.09 3.06 -6.22
C SER A 68 -3.20 2.15 -6.73
N LEU A 69 -2.89 0.88 -6.98
CA LEU A 69 -3.84 -0.08 -7.54
C LEU A 69 -4.66 -0.79 -6.45
N PRO A 70 -5.92 -1.15 -6.71
CA PRO A 70 -6.64 -2.17 -5.94
C PRO A 70 -5.96 -3.55 -6.06
N LEU A 71 -6.20 -4.46 -5.09
CA LEU A 71 -5.57 -5.79 -5.10
C LEU A 71 -5.86 -6.61 -6.37
N ARG A 72 -7.10 -6.58 -6.87
CA ARG A 72 -7.48 -7.28 -8.11
C ARG A 72 -6.81 -6.68 -9.34
N ALA A 73 -6.71 -5.34 -9.38
CA ALA A 73 -6.01 -4.65 -10.45
C ALA A 73 -4.51 -4.94 -10.41
N THR A 74 -3.92 -5.05 -9.22
CA THR A 74 -2.51 -5.43 -9.02
C THR A 74 -2.24 -6.83 -9.58
N GLU A 75 -3.11 -7.79 -9.28
CA GLU A 75 -3.02 -9.15 -9.83
C GLU A 75 -3.06 -9.14 -11.37
N GLY A 76 -4.04 -8.45 -11.96
CA GLY A 76 -4.15 -8.33 -13.42
C GLY A 76 -2.97 -7.62 -14.06
N PHE A 77 -2.48 -6.55 -13.41
CA PHE A 77 -1.33 -5.77 -13.86
C PHE A 77 -0.05 -6.62 -13.91
N LEU A 78 0.26 -7.33 -12.82
CA LEU A 78 1.43 -8.21 -12.75
C LEU A 78 1.37 -9.33 -13.76
N ASN A 79 0.23 -10.00 -13.90
CA ASN A 79 0.07 -11.03 -14.93
C ASN A 79 0.31 -10.47 -16.34
N SER A 80 -0.13 -9.24 -16.61
CA SER A 80 0.10 -8.58 -17.91
C SER A 80 1.58 -8.28 -18.13
N VAL A 81 2.29 -7.81 -17.09
CA VAL A 81 3.75 -7.56 -17.16
C VAL A 81 4.51 -8.86 -17.43
N PHE A 82 4.22 -9.95 -16.69
CA PHE A 82 4.89 -11.24 -16.91
C PHE A 82 4.64 -11.79 -18.31
N MET A 83 3.41 -11.68 -18.81
CA MET A 83 3.08 -12.10 -20.17
C MET A 83 3.81 -11.27 -21.23
N LEU A 84 3.89 -9.95 -21.06
CA LEU A 84 4.60 -9.07 -22.01
C LEU A 84 6.12 -9.30 -22.02
N MET A 85 6.68 -9.74 -20.90
CA MET A 85 8.11 -10.02 -20.75
C MET A 85 8.49 -11.47 -21.01
N ASP A 86 7.52 -12.33 -21.34
CA ASP A 86 7.71 -13.80 -21.48
C ASP A 86 8.37 -14.45 -20.26
N VAL A 87 7.98 -14.00 -19.05
CA VAL A 87 8.50 -14.52 -17.79
C VAL A 87 7.57 -15.62 -17.27
N PRO A 88 8.09 -16.81 -16.90
CA PRO A 88 7.28 -17.96 -16.45
C PRO A 88 6.81 -17.82 -14.99
N CYS A 89 6.36 -16.62 -14.59
CA CYS A 89 5.83 -16.34 -13.27
C CYS A 89 4.35 -16.00 -13.34
N ARG A 90 3.62 -16.27 -12.24
CA ARG A 90 2.23 -15.86 -12.07
C ARG A 90 2.09 -14.93 -10.88
N SER A 91 1.23 -13.92 -10.97
CA SER A 91 0.92 -13.08 -9.81
C SER A 91 0.29 -13.89 -8.67
N PRO A 92 0.63 -13.61 -7.40
CA PRO A 92 -0.20 -14.01 -6.28
C PRO A 92 -1.62 -13.45 -6.45
N GLY A 93 -2.63 -14.27 -6.18
CA GLY A 93 -4.03 -13.84 -6.31
C GLY A 93 -4.41 -12.78 -5.27
N TYR A 94 -5.41 -11.94 -5.55
CA TYR A 94 -5.84 -10.85 -4.66
C TYR A 94 -6.19 -11.32 -3.24
N SER A 95 -6.74 -12.54 -3.12
CA SER A 95 -7.06 -13.17 -1.83
C SER A 95 -5.81 -13.61 -1.08
N CYS A 96 -4.77 -14.08 -1.81
CA CYS A 96 -3.48 -14.41 -1.22
C CYS A 96 -2.79 -13.15 -0.72
N LEU A 97 -2.71 -12.12 -1.58
CA LEU A 97 -2.15 -10.81 -1.23
C LEU A 97 -2.84 -10.19 -0.01
N GLY A 98 -4.18 -10.17 0.02
CA GLY A 98 -4.92 -9.61 1.16
C GLY A 98 -4.70 -10.34 2.48
N LYS A 99 -4.51 -11.67 2.44
CA LYS A 99 -4.21 -12.47 3.64
C LYS A 99 -2.77 -12.27 4.09
N ARG A 100 -1.83 -12.32 3.14
CA ARG A 100 -0.38 -12.24 3.39
C ARG A 100 0.12 -10.83 3.70
N ALA A 101 -0.61 -9.78 3.33
CA ALA A 101 -0.31 -8.40 3.70
C ALA A 101 -0.31 -8.15 5.22
N LYS A 102 -0.88 -9.06 6.01
CA LYS A 102 -0.86 -9.00 7.48
C LYS A 102 0.42 -9.55 8.10
N THR A 103 1.12 -10.43 7.38
CA THR A 103 2.24 -11.22 7.93
C THR A 103 3.56 -10.89 7.26
N VAL A 104 3.53 -10.42 6.01
CA VAL A 104 4.73 -10.01 5.27
C VAL A 104 4.96 -8.54 5.54
N GLU A 105 6.13 -8.21 6.08
CA GLU A 105 6.59 -6.82 6.15
C GLU A 105 6.89 -6.32 4.73
N VAL A 106 6.30 -5.19 4.38
CA VAL A 106 6.54 -4.54 3.09
C VAL A 106 7.44 -3.34 3.33
N SER A 107 8.69 -3.41 2.89
CA SER A 107 9.66 -2.32 3.02
C SER A 107 9.39 -1.25 1.96
N TYR A 108 8.24 -0.60 2.05
CA TYR A 108 7.90 0.56 1.23
C TYR A 108 7.92 1.81 2.08
N LYS A 109 8.99 2.60 1.95
CA LYS A 109 9.07 3.94 2.53
C LYS A 109 8.61 4.95 1.49
N ARG A 110 7.58 5.74 1.83
CA ARG A 110 7.30 6.96 1.06
C ARG A 110 8.52 7.87 1.15
N ARG A 111 8.86 8.51 0.04
CA ARG A 111 9.99 9.43 -0.03
C ARG A 111 9.71 10.61 0.91
N SER A 112 10.55 10.81 1.92
CA SER A 112 10.40 11.98 2.80
C SER A 112 10.66 13.25 2.00
N ARG A 113 9.81 14.27 2.22
CA ARG A 113 9.95 15.58 1.56
C ARG A 113 10.83 16.57 2.32
N GLY A 114 11.46 16.12 3.40
CA GLY A 114 12.28 16.95 4.29
C GLY A 114 11.95 16.70 5.76
N PRO A 115 12.50 17.52 6.67
CA PRO A 115 12.12 17.51 8.08
C PRO A 115 10.68 17.99 8.26
N ILE A 116 9.94 17.33 9.15
CA ILE A 116 8.56 17.72 9.52
C ILE A 116 8.67 18.78 10.62
N ALA A 117 8.34 20.02 10.30
CA ALA A 117 8.39 21.12 11.26
C ALA A 117 7.14 21.19 12.14
N HIS A 118 5.97 20.93 11.54
CA HIS A 118 4.67 21.03 12.19
C HIS A 118 3.80 19.83 11.79
N MET A 119 3.23 19.17 12.80
CA MET A 119 2.37 18.01 12.63
C MET A 119 0.97 18.36 13.14
N VAL A 120 -0.03 18.16 12.30
CA VAL A 120 -1.45 18.28 12.64
C VAL A 120 -1.99 16.89 12.90
N VAL A 121 -2.67 16.74 14.03
CA VAL A 121 -3.33 15.48 14.39
C VAL A 121 -4.83 15.70 14.41
N ASP A 122 -5.54 14.85 13.69
CA ASP A 122 -7.01 14.83 13.67
C ASP A 122 -7.50 13.39 13.68
N ALA A 123 -8.68 13.16 14.25
CA ALA A 123 -9.31 11.85 14.27
C ALA A 123 -10.64 11.83 13.54
N THR A 124 -10.80 10.80 12.73
CA THR A 124 -12.06 10.50 12.04
C THR A 124 -12.71 9.23 12.59
N GLY A 125 -14.04 9.25 12.67
CA GLY A 125 -14.82 8.08 13.04
C GLY A 125 -14.89 7.07 11.88
N LEU A 126 -14.32 5.88 12.09
CA LEU A 126 -14.45 4.75 11.17
C LEU A 126 -15.54 3.80 11.64
N LYS A 127 -16.48 3.53 10.73
CA LYS A 127 -17.50 2.50 10.93
C LYS A 127 -16.93 1.14 10.57
N ILE A 128 -16.80 0.26 11.55
CA ILE A 128 -16.37 -1.12 11.32
C ILE A 128 -17.60 -1.99 11.10
N TYR A 129 -17.64 -2.63 9.94
CA TYR A 129 -18.68 -3.58 9.57
C TYR A 129 -18.20 -4.99 9.94
N ASP A 130 -18.87 -5.60 10.91
CA ASP A 130 -18.72 -7.04 11.17
C ASP A 130 -19.59 -7.82 10.16
N GLU A 131 -20.92 -7.67 10.25
CA GLU A 131 -21.86 -8.21 9.26
C GLU A 131 -22.06 -7.23 8.09
N GLY A 132 -21.91 -7.74 6.87
CA GLY A 132 -22.19 -6.99 5.65
C GLY A 132 -23.67 -6.60 5.55
N GLU A 133 -23.95 -5.51 4.83
CA GLU A 133 -25.32 -5.00 4.68
C GLU A 133 -26.27 -6.01 4.03
N TRP A 134 -25.74 -6.88 3.16
CA TRP A 134 -26.47 -8.01 2.60
C TRP A 134 -26.95 -9.00 3.67
N HIS A 135 -26.09 -9.35 4.63
CA HIS A 135 -26.44 -10.26 5.72
C HIS A 135 -27.51 -9.63 6.62
N ALA A 136 -27.30 -8.37 7.02
CA ALA A 136 -28.26 -7.63 7.83
C ALA A 136 -29.63 -7.47 7.15
N HIS A 137 -29.67 -7.38 5.83
CA HIS A 137 -30.90 -7.32 5.05
C HIS A 137 -31.59 -8.69 4.94
N LYS A 138 -30.82 -9.78 4.79
CA LYS A 138 -31.35 -11.14 4.62
C LYS A 138 -31.74 -11.84 5.91
N HIS A 139 -30.98 -11.64 6.98
CA HIS A 139 -31.10 -12.39 8.24
C HIS A 139 -31.44 -11.50 9.44
N GLY A 140 -31.65 -10.19 9.22
CA GLY A 140 -31.80 -9.23 10.30
C GLY A 140 -30.45 -8.86 10.92
N ARG A 141 -30.46 -7.88 11.82
CA ARG A 141 -29.24 -7.38 12.48
C ARG A 141 -29.03 -8.13 13.79
N GLU A 142 -28.10 -9.07 13.84
CA GLU A 142 -27.72 -9.72 15.10
C GLU A 142 -26.66 -8.92 15.87
N LYS A 143 -25.75 -8.23 15.17
CA LYS A 143 -24.64 -7.49 15.80
C LYS A 143 -24.78 -5.98 15.66
N ARG A 144 -24.48 -5.26 16.75
CA ARG A 144 -24.41 -3.80 16.77
C ARG A 144 -23.18 -3.32 16.01
N ARG A 145 -23.37 -2.35 15.11
CA ARG A 145 -22.29 -1.65 14.41
C ARG A 145 -21.34 -1.00 15.42
N ARG A 146 -20.04 -1.21 15.27
CA ARG A 146 -19.01 -0.59 16.14
C ARG A 146 -18.29 0.51 15.39
N TRP A 147 -18.02 1.60 16.09
CA TRP A 147 -17.16 2.67 15.61
C TRP A 147 -15.76 2.54 16.23
N ARG A 148 -14.76 2.97 15.49
CA ARG A 148 -13.39 3.19 15.96
C ARG A 148 -12.98 4.60 15.57
N ARG A 149 -12.00 5.16 16.26
CA ARG A 149 -11.35 6.41 15.83
C ARG A 149 -10.07 6.07 15.10
N LEU A 150 -9.88 6.68 13.94
CA LEU A 150 -8.62 6.68 13.21
C LEU A 150 -7.97 8.05 13.41
N HIS A 151 -6.92 8.08 14.21
CA HIS A 151 -6.08 9.24 14.43
C HIS A 151 -5.04 9.30 13.31
N LEU A 152 -4.94 10.43 12.63
CA LEU A 152 -3.99 10.67 11.56
C LEU A 152 -3.08 11.82 11.96
N ALA A 153 -1.77 11.56 11.95
CA ALA A 153 -0.75 12.59 12.01
C ALA A 153 -0.36 12.99 10.58
N VAL A 154 -0.51 14.26 10.26
CA VAL A 154 -0.27 14.81 8.93
C VAL A 154 0.71 15.97 9.03
N ASP A 155 1.69 15.98 8.14
CA ASP A 155 2.58 17.14 7.96
C ASP A 155 1.78 18.32 7.38
N SER A 156 1.79 19.46 8.07
CA SER A 156 1.00 20.64 7.67
C SER A 156 1.43 21.25 6.34
N ASP A 157 2.69 21.10 5.95
CA ASP A 157 3.23 21.71 4.74
C ASP A 157 3.01 20.82 3.51
N THR A 158 3.16 19.51 3.68
CA THR A 158 3.13 18.55 2.57
C THR A 158 1.80 17.81 2.43
N HIS A 159 0.98 17.84 3.48
CA HIS A 159 -0.25 17.07 3.65
C HIS A 159 -0.02 15.55 3.58
N GLU A 160 1.20 15.09 3.82
CA GLU A 160 1.50 13.66 3.87
C GLU A 160 1.11 13.07 5.23
N VAL A 161 0.46 11.90 5.21
CA VAL A 161 0.19 11.12 6.42
C VAL A 161 1.50 10.52 6.90
N ILE A 162 1.91 10.90 8.11
CA ILE A 162 3.17 10.50 8.75
C ILE A 162 2.94 9.28 9.63
N ALA A 163 1.86 9.30 10.39
CA ALA A 163 1.46 8.18 11.24
C ALA A 163 -0.06 8.06 11.29
N ALA A 164 -0.52 6.86 11.62
CA ALA A 164 -1.93 6.56 11.76
C ALA A 164 -2.12 5.53 12.87
N GLN A 165 -3.05 5.79 13.77
CA GLN A 165 -3.41 4.86 14.83
C GLN A 165 -4.91 4.70 14.96
N MET A 166 -5.36 3.46 15.18
CA MET A 166 -6.76 3.16 15.39
C MET A 166 -7.02 2.85 16.88
N SER A 167 -8.03 3.50 17.46
CA SER A 167 -8.39 3.39 18.88
C SER A 167 -9.90 3.10 19.05
N LEU A 168 -10.32 2.91 20.30
CA LEU A 168 -11.75 2.83 20.64
C LEU A 168 -12.42 4.21 20.47
N GLU A 169 -13.74 4.20 20.27
CA GLU A 169 -14.54 5.41 19.99
C GLU A 169 -14.44 6.51 21.07
N ASN A 170 -14.15 6.14 22.31
CA ASN A 170 -14.07 7.06 23.45
C ASN A 170 -12.67 7.64 23.70
N VAL A 171 -11.67 7.28 22.90
CA VAL A 171 -10.28 7.75 23.08
C VAL A 171 -10.08 9.07 22.34
N GLY A 172 -9.63 10.10 23.06
CA GLY A 172 -9.31 11.43 22.51
C GLY A 172 -7.92 11.49 21.89
N ASP A 173 -7.68 12.44 21.00
CA ASP A 173 -6.38 12.59 20.31
C ASP A 173 -5.23 12.78 21.29
N ASN A 174 -5.44 13.59 22.33
CA ASN A 174 -4.47 13.85 23.40
C ASN A 174 -3.97 12.57 24.11
N GLN A 175 -4.78 11.52 24.15
CA GLN A 175 -4.42 10.24 24.76
C GLN A 175 -3.62 9.33 23.82
N VAL A 176 -3.76 9.52 22.50
CA VAL A 176 -3.10 8.69 21.47
C VAL A 176 -1.76 9.30 21.03
N LEU A 177 -1.58 10.62 21.18
CA LEU A 177 -0.34 11.33 20.82
C LEU A 177 0.96 10.64 21.26
N PRO A 178 1.09 10.06 22.48
CA PRO A 178 2.34 9.41 22.88
C PRO A 178 2.69 8.13 22.12
N THR A 179 1.71 7.50 21.47
CA THR A 179 1.86 6.21 20.77
C THR A 179 1.67 6.30 19.27
N LEU A 180 1.25 7.46 18.77
CA LEU A 180 1.05 7.78 17.35
C LEU A 180 2.40 8.02 16.66
#